data_AF-A0A960BPR3-F1
#
_entry.id   AF-A0A960BPR3-F1
#
_cell.length_a   1.000
_cell.length_b   1.000
_cell.length_c   1.000
_cell.angle_alpha   90.00
_cell.angle_beta   90.00
_cell.angle_gamma   90.00
#
_symmetry.space_group_name_H-M   'P 1'
#
loop_
_entity.id
_entity.type
_entity.pdbx_description
1 polymer ?
#
loop_
_entity_poly.entity_id
_entity_poly.type
_entity_poly.pdbx_seq_one_letter_code
_entity_poly.pdbx_strand_id
1 'polypeptide(L)'
;VAVEVAARTVGAMWPVHSAVAVNPLSGLQDMAFEDAAEVAARVWGARSHLTEQQYAEALRAGRFTKADLLAAAEDFSLPADQIVDYLLHRADWEPTGSSIFVAEQLLAGTSDADIAAYLPRPRPAPRTLGEQCGAHNHVSGLANAWTSLANQGLPPAGGLWRAFRESVQDNGLRGLRDAVAQLPADPVPAVSVLMAGVVPPGEQVGYLSRLLGRDPGWAAHLTQRDPRLVGDLLAIRVTFDVFVAAARGHRDWVAPALADDRSWAVLQVAPVAELLPVATAADALRLAAELSEPARVGLWQRAWEQRYRNRLVDRVSARAAEPVSDPLPEVQAIFCIDVRSERFRRHLEAAGDVETFGFAGFFGLPVRHETAAGEISDQCPVLLHPSYLITETDGPAPNRMGLAAAMRGGVVTSTGQPASAFA
;
A
#
# COMPACT_ATOMS: atom_id res chain seq x y z
N VAL A 1 -6.20 -22.10 -4.13
CA VAL A 1 -5.28 -21.32 -4.98
C VAL A 1 -5.78 -19.90 -5.27
N ALA A 2 -6.76 -19.66 -6.17
CA ALA A 2 -7.11 -18.28 -6.57
C ALA A 2 -7.54 -17.37 -5.40
N VAL A 3 -8.37 -17.88 -4.49
CA VAL A 3 -8.79 -17.20 -3.25
C VAL A 3 -7.60 -16.85 -2.36
N GLU A 4 -6.69 -17.80 -2.15
CA GLU A 4 -5.51 -17.60 -1.30
C GLU A 4 -4.55 -16.58 -1.90
N VAL A 5 -4.32 -16.62 -3.22
CA VAL A 5 -3.47 -15.66 -3.93
C VAL A 5 -4.07 -14.25 -3.84
N ALA A 6 -5.38 -14.10 -4.07
CA ALA A 6 -6.04 -12.81 -3.95
C ALA A 6 -6.00 -12.28 -2.50
N ALA A 7 -6.23 -13.13 -1.50
CA ALA A 7 -6.20 -12.76 -0.09
C ALA A 7 -4.81 -12.25 0.35
N ARG A 8 -3.73 -12.82 -0.19
CA ARG A 8 -2.36 -12.33 0.06
C ARG A 8 -2.11 -10.91 -0.42
N THR A 9 -2.90 -10.38 -1.35
CA THR A 9 -2.69 -9.00 -1.82
C THR A 9 -3.19 -7.93 -0.83
N VAL A 10 -3.90 -8.34 0.22
CA VAL A 10 -4.51 -7.44 1.22
C VAL A 10 -3.56 -7.23 2.40
N GLY A 11 -3.15 -5.99 2.65
CA GLY A 11 -2.45 -5.63 3.88
C GLY A 11 -3.40 -5.52 5.08
N ALA A 12 -2.94 -5.90 6.28
CA ALA A 12 -3.71 -5.72 7.51
C ALA A 12 -3.83 -4.24 7.90
N MET A 13 -4.98 -3.80 8.43
CA MET A 13 -5.17 -2.44 8.95
C MET A 13 -5.77 -2.50 10.37
N TRP A 14 -5.21 -1.71 11.28
CA TRP A 14 -5.70 -1.58 12.65
C TRP A 14 -6.98 -0.74 12.72
N PRO A 15 -7.79 -0.86 13.80
CA PRO A 15 -9.02 -0.09 13.95
C PRO A 15 -8.79 1.42 13.79
N VAL A 16 -9.77 2.13 13.22
CA VAL A 16 -9.67 3.58 12.90
C VAL A 16 -9.37 4.44 14.15
N HIS A 17 -9.75 3.97 15.35
CA HIS A 17 -9.43 4.65 16.61
C HIS A 17 -7.97 4.46 17.08
N SER A 18 -7.20 3.60 16.41
CA SER A 18 -5.79 3.33 16.68
C SER A 18 -5.01 3.47 15.37
N ALA A 19 -4.53 4.68 15.09
CA ALA A 19 -3.72 4.95 13.90
C ALA A 19 -2.36 4.23 14.01
N VAL A 20 -2.26 3.05 13.40
CA VAL A 20 -1.01 2.30 13.25
C VAL A 20 -0.64 2.32 11.78
N ALA A 21 0.52 2.89 11.46
CA ALA A 21 1.06 2.82 10.11
C ALA A 21 1.38 1.36 9.79
N VAL A 22 0.78 0.85 8.73
CA VAL A 22 0.98 -0.51 8.23
C VAL A 22 1.54 -0.41 6.81
N ASN A 23 2.43 -1.34 6.45
CA ASN A 23 2.90 -1.42 5.08
C ASN A 23 1.70 -1.82 4.18
N PRO A 24 1.25 -0.94 3.26
CA PRO A 24 0.12 -1.24 2.38
C PRO A 24 0.43 -2.40 1.41
N LEU A 25 1.70 -2.73 1.22
CA LEU A 25 2.20 -3.84 0.40
C LEU A 25 2.64 -5.05 1.26
N SER A 26 2.15 -5.17 2.49
CA SER A 26 2.61 -6.19 3.45
C SER A 26 2.50 -7.64 2.99
N GLY A 27 1.64 -7.94 2.00
CA GLY A 27 1.55 -9.27 1.40
C GLY A 27 2.36 -9.47 0.11
N LEU A 28 3.14 -8.47 -0.31
CA LEU A 28 3.99 -8.47 -1.50
C LEU A 28 5.47 -8.24 -1.12
N GLN A 29 5.83 -8.46 0.14
CA GLN A 29 7.17 -8.16 0.68
C GLN A 29 8.29 -9.02 0.08
N ASP A 30 7.94 -10.21 -0.44
CA ASP A 30 8.89 -11.11 -1.08
C ASP A 30 9.19 -10.72 -2.55
N MET A 31 8.55 -9.66 -3.05
CA MET A 31 8.74 -9.13 -4.41
C MET A 31 9.64 -7.90 -4.38
N ALA A 32 10.28 -7.59 -5.53
CA ALA A 32 10.88 -6.28 -5.72
C ALA A 32 9.81 -5.19 -5.56
N PHE A 33 10.21 -3.99 -5.10
CA PHE A 33 9.26 -2.91 -4.82
C PHE A 33 8.48 -2.51 -6.07
N GLU A 34 9.17 -2.47 -7.21
CA GLU A 34 8.60 -2.14 -8.53
C GLU A 34 7.53 -3.16 -8.94
N ASP A 35 7.82 -4.45 -8.80
CA ASP A 35 6.86 -5.52 -9.10
C ASP A 35 5.65 -5.46 -8.15
N ALA A 36 5.89 -5.23 -6.86
CA ALA A 36 4.84 -5.09 -5.86
C ALA A 36 3.94 -3.87 -6.15
N ALA A 37 4.55 -2.77 -6.56
CA ALA A 37 3.87 -1.55 -6.96
C ALA A 37 3.02 -1.76 -8.23
N GLU A 38 3.50 -2.51 -9.22
CA GLU A 38 2.72 -2.86 -10.41
C GLU A 38 1.51 -3.73 -10.07
N VAL A 39 1.69 -4.74 -9.21
CA VAL A 39 0.56 -5.53 -8.68
C VAL A 39 -0.43 -4.61 -7.97
N ALA A 40 0.06 -3.68 -7.15
CA ALA A 40 -0.76 -2.74 -6.41
C ALA A 40 -1.56 -1.82 -7.35
N ALA A 41 -0.93 -1.26 -8.37
CA ALA A 41 -1.56 -0.44 -9.39
C ALA A 41 -2.64 -1.23 -10.17
N ARG A 42 -2.31 -2.44 -10.61
CA ARG A 42 -3.23 -3.30 -11.37
C ARG A 42 -4.46 -3.70 -10.56
N VAL A 43 -4.28 -4.10 -9.30
CA VAL A 43 -5.34 -4.64 -8.46
C VAL A 43 -6.15 -3.54 -7.78
N TRP A 44 -5.46 -2.56 -7.20
CA TRP A 44 -6.05 -1.55 -6.31
C TRP A 44 -6.22 -0.18 -6.97
N GLY A 45 -5.70 0.01 -8.19
CA GLY A 45 -5.59 1.34 -8.79
C GLY A 45 -4.66 2.27 -8.01
N ALA A 46 -3.78 1.70 -7.18
CA ALA A 46 -2.86 2.46 -6.35
C ALA A 46 -1.79 3.14 -7.22
N ARG A 47 -1.47 4.38 -6.88
CA ARG A 47 -0.30 5.07 -7.45
C ARG A 47 0.83 5.00 -6.42
N SER A 48 1.87 4.25 -6.74
CA SER A 48 3.07 4.11 -5.90
C SER A 48 4.05 5.28 -6.04
N HIS A 49 3.93 6.04 -7.14
CA HIS A 49 4.83 7.14 -7.47
C HIS A 49 4.04 8.42 -7.83
N LEU A 50 4.72 9.56 -7.75
CA LEU A 50 4.23 10.83 -8.31
C LEU A 50 4.16 10.75 -9.85
N THR A 51 3.45 11.67 -10.50
CA THR A 51 3.54 11.77 -11.97
C THR A 51 4.93 12.25 -12.37
N GLU A 52 5.36 11.93 -13.60
CA GLU A 52 6.59 12.51 -14.18
C GLU A 52 6.57 14.05 -14.13
N GLN A 53 5.40 14.67 -14.36
CA GLN A 53 5.21 16.12 -14.23
C GLN A 53 5.48 16.63 -12.81
N GLN A 54 4.98 15.94 -11.77
CA GLN A 54 5.22 16.29 -10.37
C GLN A 54 6.70 16.14 -10.00
N TYR A 55 7.39 15.13 -10.54
CA TYR A 55 8.84 14.98 -10.39
C TYR A 55 9.60 16.12 -11.10
N ALA A 56 9.22 16.48 -12.31
CA ALA A 56 9.80 17.60 -13.06
C ALA A 56 9.59 18.93 -12.32
N GLU A 57 8.42 19.15 -11.72
CA GLU A 57 8.14 20.31 -10.85
C GLU A 57 9.03 20.32 -9.61
N ALA A 58 9.22 19.17 -8.95
CA ALA A 58 10.09 19.05 -7.80
C ALA A 58 11.57 19.31 -8.15
N LEU A 59 12.02 18.89 -9.32
CA LEU A 59 13.32 19.24 -9.89
C LEU A 59 13.44 20.75 -10.10
N ARG A 60 12.45 21.38 -10.76
CA ARG A 60 12.40 22.84 -10.97
C ARG A 60 12.41 23.62 -9.66
N ALA A 61 11.77 23.09 -8.62
CA ALA A 61 11.76 23.64 -7.27
C ALA A 61 13.06 23.37 -6.48
N GLY A 62 14.06 22.70 -7.08
CA GLY A 62 15.34 22.42 -6.45
C GLY A 62 15.30 21.39 -5.31
N ARG A 63 14.26 20.52 -5.28
CA ARG A 63 14.20 19.40 -4.32
C ARG A 63 15.34 18.40 -4.57
N PHE A 64 15.66 18.18 -5.84
CA PHE A 64 16.83 17.47 -6.35
C PHE A 64 17.34 18.18 -7.61
N THR A 65 18.41 17.67 -8.23
CA THR A 65 19.15 18.33 -9.30
C THR A 65 19.32 17.44 -10.52
N LYS A 66 19.69 18.02 -11.68
CA LYS A 66 20.02 17.26 -12.89
C LYS A 66 21.19 16.28 -12.66
N ALA A 67 22.14 16.63 -11.80
CA ALA A 67 23.24 15.74 -11.42
C ALA A 67 22.75 14.49 -10.66
N ASP A 68 21.72 14.64 -9.81
CA ASP A 68 21.12 13.50 -9.12
C ASP A 68 20.40 12.56 -10.11
N LEU A 69 19.77 13.11 -11.17
CA LEU A 69 19.18 12.29 -12.24
C LEU A 69 20.23 11.57 -13.08
N LEU A 70 21.34 12.23 -13.42
CA LEU A 70 22.44 11.62 -14.15
C LEU A 70 23.03 10.44 -13.37
N ALA A 71 23.26 10.62 -12.06
CA ALA A 71 23.74 9.55 -11.19
C ALA A 71 22.73 8.38 -11.06
N ALA A 72 21.42 8.66 -11.13
CA ALA A 72 20.39 7.63 -11.09
C ALA A 72 20.21 6.88 -12.42
N ALA A 73 20.76 7.40 -13.52
CA ALA A 73 20.61 6.84 -14.87
C ALA A 73 21.75 5.89 -15.29
N GLU A 74 22.75 5.65 -14.43
CA GLU A 74 23.98 4.91 -14.78
C GLU A 74 23.74 3.45 -15.25
N ASP A 75 22.62 2.83 -14.87
CA ASP A 75 22.31 1.42 -15.16
C ASP A 75 21.63 1.17 -16.53
N PHE A 76 21.39 2.21 -17.32
CA PHE A 76 20.65 2.12 -18.59
C PHE A 76 21.59 1.97 -19.79
N SER A 77 21.06 1.46 -20.90
CA SER A 77 21.79 1.23 -22.15
C SER A 77 22.10 2.52 -22.91
N LEU A 78 21.24 3.53 -22.76
CA LEU A 78 21.47 4.87 -23.31
C LEU A 78 22.42 5.69 -22.43
N PRO A 79 23.19 6.63 -23.03
CA PRO A 79 23.92 7.61 -22.26
C PRO A 79 23.02 8.37 -21.28
N ALA A 80 23.50 8.57 -20.05
CA ALA A 80 22.73 9.19 -18.97
C ALA A 80 22.17 10.57 -19.36
N ASP A 81 22.92 11.36 -20.14
CA ASP A 81 22.47 12.66 -20.64
C ASP A 81 21.25 12.55 -21.56
N GLN A 82 21.23 11.56 -22.47
CA GLN A 82 20.09 11.33 -23.35
C GLN A 82 18.85 10.89 -22.58
N ILE A 83 19.01 10.05 -21.55
CA ILE A 83 17.90 9.60 -20.70
C ILE A 83 17.32 10.77 -19.92
N VAL A 84 18.19 11.58 -19.31
CA VAL A 84 17.74 12.73 -18.54
C VAL A 84 17.07 13.76 -19.43
N ASP A 85 17.62 14.04 -20.61
CA ASP A 85 16.97 14.95 -21.56
C ASP A 85 15.63 14.36 -22.04
N TYR A 86 15.55 13.07 -22.33
CA TYR A 86 14.30 12.39 -22.65
C TYR A 86 13.25 12.55 -21.54
N LEU A 87 13.59 12.25 -20.27
CA LEU A 87 12.68 12.37 -19.13
C LEU A 87 12.15 13.80 -18.97
N LEU A 88 13.01 14.80 -19.13
CA LEU A 88 12.64 16.21 -19.00
C LEU A 88 11.64 16.64 -20.07
N HIS A 89 11.84 16.23 -21.32
CA HIS A 89 10.90 16.53 -22.40
C HIS A 89 9.63 15.67 -22.28
N ARG A 90 9.77 14.41 -21.90
CA ARG A 90 8.66 13.44 -21.77
C ARG A 90 7.67 13.85 -20.70
N ALA A 91 8.12 14.48 -19.61
CA ALA A 91 7.27 14.88 -18.50
C ALA A 91 6.18 15.90 -18.89
N ASP A 92 6.44 16.73 -19.91
CA ASP A 92 5.48 17.70 -20.46
C ASP A 92 4.99 17.31 -21.87
N TRP A 93 5.35 16.12 -22.36
CA TRP A 93 4.98 15.66 -23.69
C TRP A 93 3.54 15.15 -23.73
N GLU A 94 2.80 15.59 -24.74
CA GLU A 94 1.43 15.17 -25.03
C GLU A 94 1.38 14.55 -26.43
N PRO A 95 0.61 13.47 -26.63
CA PRO A 95 0.52 12.81 -27.93
C PRO A 95 -0.13 13.72 -28.96
N THR A 96 0.56 13.93 -30.08
CA THR A 96 0.02 14.62 -31.25
C THR A 96 -0.34 13.62 -32.36
N GLY A 97 -1.24 14.01 -33.27
CA GLY A 97 -1.56 13.19 -34.45
C GLY A 97 -0.31 12.82 -35.26
N SER A 98 0.66 13.75 -35.36
CA SER A 98 1.94 13.51 -36.04
C SER A 98 2.79 12.47 -35.31
N SER A 99 2.90 12.56 -33.99
CA SER A 99 3.69 11.60 -33.19
C SER A 99 3.12 10.17 -33.28
N ILE A 100 1.79 10.05 -33.27
CA ILE A 100 1.08 8.78 -33.43
C ILE A 100 1.33 8.23 -34.84
N PHE A 101 1.19 9.05 -35.87
CA PHE A 101 1.42 8.65 -37.25
C PHE A 101 2.86 8.20 -37.51
N VAL A 102 3.86 8.90 -36.95
CA VAL A 102 5.27 8.49 -37.06
C VAL A 102 5.50 7.12 -36.42
N ALA A 103 4.98 6.90 -35.21
CA ALA A 103 5.09 5.61 -34.54
C ALA A 103 4.36 4.49 -35.30
N GLU A 104 3.17 4.75 -35.83
CA GLU A 104 2.43 3.79 -36.66
C GLU A 104 3.23 3.40 -37.90
N GLN A 105 3.78 4.38 -38.62
CA GLN A 105 4.59 4.14 -39.82
C GLN A 105 5.88 3.40 -39.51
N LEU A 106 6.52 3.70 -38.38
CA LEU A 106 7.70 2.99 -37.92
C LEU A 106 7.39 1.52 -37.62
N LEU A 107 6.22 1.24 -37.04
CA LEU A 107 5.78 -0.11 -36.69
C LEU A 107 5.06 -0.87 -37.82
N ALA A 108 4.75 -0.23 -38.96
CA ALA A 108 3.90 -0.79 -40.01
C ALA A 108 4.35 -2.17 -40.55
N GLY A 109 5.67 -2.39 -40.63
CA GLY A 109 6.27 -3.66 -41.06
C GLY A 109 6.47 -4.69 -39.96
N THR A 110 6.12 -4.38 -38.71
CA THR A 110 6.34 -5.25 -37.55
C THR A 110 5.10 -6.10 -37.29
N SER A 111 5.28 -7.40 -37.06
CA SER A 111 4.16 -8.28 -36.72
C SER A 111 3.68 -8.04 -35.29
N ASP A 112 2.41 -8.32 -35.00
CA ASP A 112 1.88 -8.16 -33.63
C ASP A 112 2.57 -9.11 -32.64
N ALA A 113 3.03 -10.28 -33.11
CA ALA A 113 3.81 -11.21 -32.29
C ALA A 113 5.18 -10.63 -31.91
N ASP A 114 5.86 -9.95 -32.84
CA ASP A 114 7.12 -9.27 -32.55
C ASP A 114 6.91 -8.07 -31.62
N ILE A 115 5.85 -7.28 -31.83
CA ILE A 115 5.46 -6.18 -30.93
C ILE A 115 5.26 -6.72 -29.51
N ALA A 116 4.47 -7.78 -29.35
CA ALA A 116 4.20 -8.39 -28.04
C ALA A 116 5.45 -9.01 -27.39
N ALA A 117 6.43 -9.46 -28.18
CA ALA A 117 7.70 -9.98 -27.67
C ALA A 117 8.59 -8.88 -27.08
N TYR A 118 8.59 -7.67 -27.66
CA TYR A 118 9.36 -6.52 -27.12
C TYR A 118 8.60 -5.76 -26.03
N LEU A 119 7.31 -5.47 -26.28
CA LEU A 119 6.46 -4.63 -25.45
C LEU A 119 5.20 -5.41 -25.06
N PRO A 120 5.31 -6.39 -24.16
CA PRO A 120 4.16 -7.10 -23.67
C PRO A 120 3.21 -6.11 -23.01
N ARG A 121 1.98 -6.02 -23.52
CA ARG A 121 1.00 -5.12 -22.95
C ARG A 121 0.65 -5.55 -21.52
N PRO A 122 0.71 -4.62 -20.53
CA PRO A 122 0.21 -4.91 -19.20
C PRO A 122 -1.28 -5.25 -19.24
N ARG A 123 -1.66 -6.43 -18.72
CA ARG A 123 -3.07 -6.80 -18.60
C ARG A 123 -3.67 -6.10 -17.37
N PRO A 124 -4.70 -5.24 -17.53
CA PRO A 124 -5.39 -4.68 -16.38
C PRO A 124 -6.09 -5.81 -15.61
N ALA A 125 -6.36 -5.59 -14.32
CA ALA A 125 -7.24 -6.52 -13.59
C ALA A 125 -8.62 -6.54 -14.30
N PRO A 126 -9.21 -7.72 -14.50
CA PRO A 126 -10.49 -7.82 -15.18
C PRO A 126 -11.57 -7.14 -14.35
N ARG A 127 -12.51 -6.48 -15.04
CA ARG A 127 -13.68 -5.89 -14.38
C ARG A 127 -14.52 -6.97 -13.72
N THR A 128 -15.06 -6.72 -12.52
CA THR A 128 -16.02 -7.62 -11.88
C THR A 128 -17.33 -7.67 -12.67
N LEU A 129 -18.21 -8.65 -12.40
CA LEU A 129 -19.49 -8.76 -13.11
C LEU A 129 -20.38 -7.55 -12.82
N GLY A 130 -20.38 -7.10 -11.56
CA GLY A 130 -21.02 -5.86 -11.14
C GLY A 130 -20.46 -4.63 -11.86
N GLU A 131 -19.16 -4.56 -12.15
CA GLU A 131 -18.60 -3.48 -12.96
C GLU A 131 -19.02 -3.56 -14.43
N GLN A 132 -19.01 -4.77 -15.01
CA GLN A 132 -19.42 -5.00 -16.40
C GLN A 132 -20.88 -4.61 -16.66
N CYS A 133 -21.77 -4.76 -15.66
CA CYS A 133 -23.18 -4.36 -15.74
C CYS A 133 -23.52 -3.01 -15.05
N GLY A 134 -22.51 -2.21 -14.67
CA GLY A 134 -22.71 -0.90 -14.05
C GLY A 134 -23.42 -0.93 -12.68
N ALA A 135 -23.30 -2.04 -11.95
CA ALA A 135 -23.93 -2.29 -10.65
C ALA A 135 -22.93 -2.35 -9.47
N HIS A 136 -21.64 -2.11 -9.70
CA HIS A 136 -20.59 -2.27 -8.69
C HIS A 136 -20.87 -1.54 -7.36
N ASN A 137 -21.41 -0.32 -7.38
CA ASN A 137 -21.79 0.40 -6.15
C ASN A 137 -22.90 -0.31 -5.37
N HIS A 138 -23.84 -0.96 -6.07
CA HIS A 138 -24.90 -1.74 -5.44
C HIS A 138 -24.34 -3.02 -4.82
N VAL A 139 -23.44 -3.71 -5.51
CA VAL A 139 -22.73 -4.90 -5.00
C VAL A 139 -21.94 -4.56 -3.73
N SER A 140 -21.09 -3.53 -3.77
CA SER A 140 -20.34 -3.06 -2.59
C SER A 140 -21.27 -2.61 -1.46
N GLY A 141 -22.37 -1.91 -1.77
CA GLY A 141 -23.35 -1.48 -0.79
C GLY A 141 -23.98 -2.66 -0.03
N LEU A 142 -24.42 -3.70 -0.74
CA LEU A 142 -24.99 -4.91 -0.14
C LEU A 142 -23.96 -5.66 0.71
N ALA A 143 -22.76 -5.87 0.18
CA ALA A 143 -21.67 -6.55 0.91
C ALA A 143 -21.29 -5.79 2.18
N ASN A 144 -21.14 -4.47 2.11
CA ASN A 144 -20.75 -3.63 3.24
C ASN A 144 -21.86 -3.53 4.29
N ALA A 145 -23.13 -3.41 3.87
CA ALA A 145 -24.26 -3.37 4.79
C ALA A 145 -24.35 -4.68 5.60
N TRP A 146 -24.24 -5.83 4.91
CA TRP A 146 -24.26 -7.13 5.59
C TRP A 146 -23.05 -7.30 6.52
N THR A 147 -21.83 -6.98 6.03
CA THR A 147 -20.60 -7.11 6.81
C THR A 147 -20.63 -6.21 8.06
N SER A 148 -21.19 -5.00 7.95
CA SER A 148 -21.34 -4.07 9.08
C SER A 148 -22.26 -4.63 10.17
N LEU A 149 -23.39 -5.22 9.79
CA LEU A 149 -24.32 -5.84 10.74
C LEU A 149 -23.69 -7.05 11.43
N ALA A 150 -22.96 -7.88 10.69
CA ALA A 150 -22.21 -9.01 11.24
C ALA A 150 -21.04 -8.56 12.14
N ASN A 151 -20.51 -7.35 11.94
CA ASN A 151 -19.39 -6.84 12.73
C ASN A 151 -19.80 -6.29 14.11
N GLN A 152 -21.06 -5.89 14.30
CA GLN A 152 -21.56 -5.37 15.58
C GLN A 152 -21.64 -6.44 16.68
N GLY A 153 -21.50 -7.71 16.32
CA GLY A 153 -21.24 -8.82 17.23
C GLY A 153 -20.56 -9.94 16.46
N LEU A 154 -19.22 -10.03 16.60
CA LEU A 154 -18.29 -11.04 16.07
C LEU A 154 -18.94 -12.24 15.37
N PRO A 155 -18.44 -12.71 14.21
CA PRO A 155 -19.03 -13.86 13.55
C PRO A 155 -19.22 -14.99 14.56
N PRO A 156 -20.44 -15.58 14.64
CA PRO A 156 -20.72 -16.68 15.55
C PRO A 156 -19.68 -17.80 15.35
N ALA A 157 -19.52 -18.67 16.34
CA ALA A 157 -18.68 -19.86 16.24
C ALA A 157 -18.93 -20.57 14.88
N GLY A 158 -18.00 -20.43 13.94
CA GLY A 158 -18.14 -20.92 12.56
C GLY A 158 -17.94 -19.92 11.41
N GLY A 159 -17.65 -18.64 11.65
CA GLY A 159 -17.19 -17.69 10.61
C GLY A 159 -18.27 -16.81 9.97
N LEU A 160 -17.85 -15.81 9.20
CA LEU A 160 -18.72 -14.84 8.52
C LEU A 160 -19.54 -15.50 7.41
N TRP A 161 -18.94 -16.42 6.65
CA TRP A 161 -19.63 -17.09 5.55
C TRP A 161 -20.80 -17.94 6.04
N ARG A 162 -20.61 -18.67 7.14
CA ARG A 162 -21.67 -19.44 7.78
C ARG A 162 -22.82 -18.54 8.23
N ALA A 163 -22.50 -17.45 8.93
CA ALA A 163 -23.50 -16.49 9.38
C ALA A 163 -24.29 -15.90 8.19
N PHE A 164 -23.59 -15.57 7.09
CA PHE A 164 -24.24 -15.11 5.87
C PHE A 164 -25.21 -16.14 5.31
N ARG A 165 -24.79 -17.40 5.20
CA ARG A 165 -25.65 -18.48 4.70
C ARG A 165 -26.91 -18.70 5.53
N GLU A 166 -26.80 -18.55 6.85
CA GLU A 166 -27.90 -18.76 7.78
C GLU A 166 -28.86 -17.56 7.86
N SER A 167 -28.36 -16.34 7.62
CA SER A 167 -29.11 -15.10 7.88
C SER A 167 -29.54 -14.33 6.63
N VAL A 168 -28.94 -14.59 5.46
CA VAL A 168 -29.22 -13.81 4.25
C VAL A 168 -30.69 -13.92 3.85
N GLN A 169 -31.27 -12.78 3.48
CA GLN A 169 -32.60 -12.67 2.90
C GLN A 169 -32.47 -12.28 1.44
N ASP A 170 -33.50 -12.53 0.65
CA ASP A 170 -33.49 -12.21 -0.78
C ASP A 170 -33.20 -10.72 -1.05
N ASN A 171 -33.68 -9.79 -0.22
CA ASN A 171 -33.37 -8.35 -0.29
C ASN A 171 -33.51 -7.75 -1.72
N GLY A 172 -34.48 -8.23 -2.51
CA GLY A 172 -34.70 -7.80 -3.91
C GLY A 172 -34.00 -8.67 -4.96
N LEU A 173 -33.09 -9.56 -4.56
CA LEU A 173 -32.48 -10.61 -5.39
C LEU A 173 -33.23 -11.92 -5.18
N ARG A 174 -34.31 -12.12 -5.94
CA ARG A 174 -35.20 -13.29 -5.80
C ARG A 174 -34.40 -14.61 -5.90
N GLY A 175 -34.59 -15.48 -4.92
CA GLY A 175 -33.96 -16.81 -4.86
C GLY A 175 -32.52 -16.81 -4.31
N LEU A 176 -32.00 -15.67 -3.87
CA LEU A 176 -30.68 -15.57 -3.26
C LEU A 176 -30.57 -16.47 -2.02
N ARG A 177 -31.55 -16.41 -1.11
CA ARG A 177 -31.51 -17.19 0.13
C ARG A 177 -31.41 -18.68 -0.13
N ASP A 178 -32.27 -19.21 -0.99
CA ASP A 178 -32.33 -20.64 -1.29
C ASP A 178 -31.05 -21.11 -2.00
N ALA A 179 -30.53 -20.30 -2.92
CA ALA A 179 -29.31 -20.63 -3.62
C ALA A 179 -28.08 -20.61 -2.69
N VAL A 180 -27.98 -19.61 -1.80
CA VAL A 180 -26.89 -19.53 -0.82
C VAL A 180 -26.95 -20.68 0.18
N ALA A 181 -28.15 -21.12 0.58
CA ALA A 181 -28.31 -22.30 1.45
C ALA A 181 -27.74 -23.58 0.81
N GLN A 182 -27.81 -23.71 -0.51
CA GLN A 182 -27.30 -24.86 -1.28
C GLN A 182 -25.80 -24.79 -1.56
N LEU A 183 -25.16 -23.63 -1.39
CA LEU A 183 -23.71 -23.51 -1.58
C LEU A 183 -22.93 -24.29 -0.52
N PRO A 184 -21.70 -24.74 -0.84
CA PRO A 184 -20.81 -25.37 0.11
C PRO A 184 -20.67 -24.60 1.43
N ALA A 185 -20.55 -25.35 2.53
CA ALA A 185 -20.36 -24.76 3.86
C ALA A 185 -18.99 -24.07 4.02
N ASP A 186 -17.97 -24.54 3.30
CA ASP A 186 -16.67 -23.90 3.23
C ASP A 186 -16.69 -22.76 2.19
N PRO A 187 -16.16 -21.56 2.53
CA PRO A 187 -16.19 -20.40 1.63
C PRO A 187 -15.39 -20.60 0.34
N VAL A 188 -14.28 -21.35 0.35
CA VAL A 188 -13.40 -21.48 -0.82
C VAL A 188 -14.04 -22.34 -1.92
N PRO A 189 -14.62 -23.52 -1.63
CA PRO A 189 -15.46 -24.24 -2.57
C PRO A 189 -16.70 -23.45 -3.00
N ALA A 190 -17.31 -22.66 -2.12
CA ALA A 190 -18.46 -21.83 -2.50
C ALA A 190 -18.11 -20.77 -3.55
N VAL A 191 -16.99 -20.05 -3.37
CA VAL A 191 -16.44 -19.13 -4.39
C VAL A 191 -16.17 -19.87 -5.71
N SER A 192 -15.61 -21.08 -5.64
CA SER A 192 -15.32 -21.88 -6.83
C SER A 192 -16.61 -22.25 -7.60
N VAL A 193 -17.67 -22.65 -6.88
CA VAL A 193 -18.99 -22.95 -7.48
C VAL A 193 -19.62 -21.70 -8.09
N LEU A 194 -19.56 -20.56 -7.40
CA LEU A 194 -20.15 -19.31 -7.90
C LEU A 194 -19.47 -18.78 -9.17
N MET A 195 -18.15 -18.95 -9.28
CA MET A 195 -17.39 -18.54 -10.46
C MET A 195 -17.47 -19.55 -11.61
N ALA A 196 -17.90 -20.79 -11.35
CA ALA A 196 -17.92 -21.86 -12.35
C ALA A 196 -18.82 -21.47 -13.54
N GLY A 197 -18.24 -21.48 -14.74
CA GLY A 197 -18.96 -21.12 -15.97
C GLY A 197 -19.21 -19.62 -16.16
N VAL A 198 -18.82 -18.78 -15.20
CA VAL A 198 -19.04 -17.31 -15.25
C VAL A 198 -17.72 -16.54 -15.30
N VAL A 199 -16.67 -16.98 -14.58
CA VAL A 199 -15.35 -16.34 -14.57
C VAL A 199 -14.29 -17.31 -15.09
N PRO A 200 -13.61 -17.01 -16.22
CA PRO A 200 -12.59 -17.90 -16.78
C PRO A 200 -11.44 -18.17 -15.80
N PRO A 201 -10.87 -19.38 -15.74
CA PRO A 201 -9.82 -19.72 -14.78
C PRO A 201 -8.63 -18.76 -14.75
N GLY A 202 -8.18 -18.26 -15.91
CA GLY A 202 -7.08 -17.31 -16.02
C GLY A 202 -7.38 -15.91 -15.44
N GLU A 203 -8.66 -15.57 -15.27
CA GLU A 203 -9.11 -14.26 -14.79
C GLU A 203 -9.47 -14.26 -13.29
N GLN A 204 -9.61 -15.44 -12.67
CA GLN A 204 -10.15 -15.56 -11.31
C GLN A 204 -9.33 -14.82 -10.26
N VAL A 205 -7.99 -14.87 -10.32
CA VAL A 205 -7.13 -14.15 -9.37
C VAL A 205 -7.36 -12.65 -9.50
N GLY A 206 -7.35 -12.11 -10.72
CA GLY A 206 -7.57 -10.68 -10.95
C GLY A 206 -8.97 -10.23 -10.55
N TYR A 207 -9.99 -11.05 -10.85
CA TYR A 207 -11.38 -10.82 -10.47
C TYR A 207 -11.57 -10.74 -8.95
N LEU A 208 -11.06 -11.74 -8.21
CA LEU A 208 -11.16 -11.78 -6.74
C LEU A 208 -10.35 -10.65 -6.09
N SER A 209 -9.15 -10.38 -6.61
CA SER A 209 -8.32 -9.28 -6.11
C SER A 209 -9.01 -7.93 -6.33
N ARG A 210 -9.71 -7.74 -7.46
CA ARG A 210 -10.47 -6.51 -7.73
C ARG A 210 -11.71 -6.37 -6.84
N LEU A 211 -12.38 -7.46 -6.48
CA LEU A 211 -13.48 -7.45 -5.49
C LEU A 211 -13.01 -7.02 -4.09
N LEU A 212 -11.81 -7.44 -3.68
CA LEU A 212 -11.17 -6.99 -2.45
C LEU A 212 -10.73 -5.51 -2.55
N GLY A 213 -10.20 -5.14 -3.72
CA GLY A 213 -9.79 -3.78 -4.08
C GLY A 213 -10.86 -2.71 -3.97
N ARG A 214 -12.14 -3.10 -4.08
CA ARG A 214 -13.26 -2.15 -4.01
C ARG A 214 -13.56 -1.64 -2.60
N ASP A 215 -13.21 -2.40 -1.56
CA ASP A 215 -13.46 -2.00 -0.16
C ASP A 215 -12.25 -2.40 0.71
N PRO A 216 -11.09 -1.75 0.50
CA PRO A 216 -9.84 -2.13 1.15
C PRO A 216 -9.93 -2.09 2.68
N GLY A 217 -10.78 -1.22 3.25
CA GLY A 217 -10.97 -1.12 4.70
C GLY A 217 -11.52 -2.40 5.34
N TRP A 218 -12.54 -3.04 4.76
CA TRP A 218 -13.09 -4.29 5.29
C TRP A 218 -12.13 -5.46 5.11
N ALA A 219 -11.53 -5.57 3.93
CA ALA A 219 -10.54 -6.62 3.65
C ALA A 219 -9.37 -6.53 4.63
N ALA A 220 -8.82 -5.33 4.84
CA ALA A 220 -7.70 -5.10 5.74
C ALA A 220 -8.07 -5.31 7.22
N HIS A 221 -9.26 -4.87 7.64
CA HIS A 221 -9.75 -5.08 9.01
C HIS A 221 -9.94 -6.57 9.33
N LEU A 222 -10.54 -7.34 8.42
CA LEU A 222 -10.73 -8.77 8.62
C LEU A 222 -9.40 -9.52 8.59
N THR A 223 -8.48 -9.13 7.71
CA THR A 223 -7.10 -9.68 7.67
C THR A 223 -6.38 -9.49 9.01
N GLN A 224 -6.54 -8.32 9.64
CA GLN A 224 -5.95 -8.02 10.94
C GLN A 224 -6.50 -8.93 12.06
N ARG A 225 -7.80 -9.27 12.00
CA ARG A 225 -8.44 -10.10 13.03
C ARG A 225 -8.13 -11.57 12.88
N ASP A 226 -8.30 -12.08 11.66
CA ASP A 226 -7.98 -13.46 11.27
C ASP A 226 -7.91 -13.52 9.73
N PRO A 227 -6.74 -13.79 9.13
CA PRO A 227 -6.57 -13.87 7.68
C PRO A 227 -7.53 -14.83 6.97
N ARG A 228 -8.07 -15.84 7.67
CA ARG A 228 -9.04 -16.78 7.10
C ARG A 228 -10.37 -16.10 6.75
N LEU A 229 -10.73 -15.03 7.46
CA LEU A 229 -11.98 -14.28 7.23
C LEU A 229 -12.02 -13.54 5.89
N VAL A 230 -10.88 -13.38 5.21
CA VAL A 230 -10.84 -12.82 3.85
C VAL A 230 -11.49 -13.78 2.86
N GLY A 231 -11.37 -15.09 3.07
CA GLY A 231 -12.08 -16.10 2.27
C GLY A 231 -13.58 -15.98 2.41
N ASP A 232 -14.07 -15.78 3.64
CA ASP A 232 -15.49 -15.55 3.92
C ASP A 232 -16.00 -14.28 3.23
N LEU A 233 -15.24 -13.18 3.34
CA LEU A 233 -15.57 -11.91 2.68
C LEU A 233 -15.67 -12.09 1.16
N LEU A 234 -14.73 -12.82 0.56
CA LEU A 234 -14.77 -13.14 -0.87
C LEU A 234 -16.01 -13.94 -1.23
N ALA A 235 -16.38 -14.96 -0.46
CA ALA A 235 -17.60 -15.74 -0.73
C ALA A 235 -18.86 -14.87 -0.74
N ILE A 236 -18.98 -13.95 0.22
CA ILE A 236 -20.08 -12.98 0.29
C ILE A 236 -20.07 -12.03 -0.91
N ARG A 237 -18.90 -11.47 -1.25
CA ARG A 237 -18.75 -10.52 -2.36
C ARG A 237 -19.04 -11.15 -3.72
N VAL A 238 -18.48 -12.33 -3.99
CA VAL A 238 -18.74 -13.08 -5.22
C VAL A 238 -20.22 -13.44 -5.31
N THR A 239 -20.86 -13.82 -4.20
CA THR A 239 -22.31 -14.07 -4.18
C THR A 239 -23.07 -12.84 -4.65
N PHE A 240 -22.85 -11.67 -4.05
CA PHE A 240 -23.56 -10.46 -4.47
C PHE A 240 -23.21 -10.05 -5.91
N ASP A 241 -21.94 -10.13 -6.31
CA ASP A 241 -21.50 -9.75 -7.66
C ASP A 241 -22.18 -10.62 -8.74
N VAL A 242 -22.19 -11.95 -8.55
CA VAL A 242 -22.85 -12.90 -9.47
C VAL A 242 -24.37 -12.72 -9.49
N PHE A 243 -25.02 -12.60 -8.33
CA PHE A 243 -26.49 -12.50 -8.28
C PHE A 243 -27.01 -11.17 -8.80
N VAL A 244 -26.34 -10.06 -8.47
CA VAL A 244 -26.71 -8.73 -8.99
C VAL A 244 -26.51 -8.69 -10.51
N ALA A 245 -25.40 -9.23 -11.02
CA ALA A 245 -25.17 -9.31 -12.46
C ALA A 245 -26.23 -10.16 -13.15
N ALA A 246 -26.53 -11.35 -12.61
CA ALA A 246 -27.57 -12.23 -13.15
C ALA A 246 -28.97 -11.60 -13.13
N ALA A 247 -29.31 -10.84 -12.08
CA ALA A 247 -30.57 -10.10 -11.99
C ALA A 247 -30.69 -8.99 -13.03
N ARG A 248 -29.57 -8.46 -13.50
CA ARG A 248 -29.49 -7.50 -14.62
C ARG A 248 -29.38 -8.16 -16.00
N GLY A 249 -29.47 -9.48 -16.08
CA GLY A 249 -29.30 -10.24 -17.34
C GLY A 249 -27.84 -10.39 -17.78
N HIS A 250 -26.87 -9.98 -16.97
CA HIS A 250 -25.44 -10.11 -17.24
C HIS A 250 -24.92 -11.45 -16.66
N ARG A 251 -25.00 -12.51 -17.46
CA ARG A 251 -24.62 -13.88 -17.04
C ARG A 251 -23.31 -14.37 -17.66
N ASP A 252 -22.90 -13.76 -18.76
CA ASP A 252 -21.72 -14.16 -19.50
C ASP A 252 -20.51 -13.28 -19.13
N TRP A 253 -19.33 -13.89 -19.15
CA TRP A 253 -18.09 -13.15 -19.03
C TRP A 253 -17.87 -12.26 -20.25
N VAL A 254 -17.76 -10.95 -20.03
CA VAL A 254 -17.31 -10.03 -21.07
C VAL A 254 -15.84 -9.73 -20.83
N ALA A 255 -14.99 -10.36 -21.65
CA ALA A 255 -13.56 -10.07 -21.64
C ALA A 255 -13.35 -8.55 -21.84
N PRO A 256 -12.37 -7.94 -21.16
CA PRO A 256 -12.04 -6.54 -21.40
C PRO A 256 -11.77 -6.34 -22.90
N ALA A 257 -12.38 -5.31 -23.50
CA ALA A 257 -11.98 -4.86 -24.83
C ALA A 257 -10.57 -4.30 -24.71
N LEU A 258 -9.57 -5.15 -24.95
CA LEU A 258 -8.20 -4.72 -25.07
C LEU A 258 -8.10 -3.98 -26.40
N ALA A 259 -7.59 -2.73 -26.39
CA ALA A 259 -6.97 -2.17 -27.60
C ALA A 259 -6.02 -3.21 -28.21
N ASP A 260 -5.86 -3.28 -29.52
CA ASP A 260 -4.87 -4.20 -30.09
C ASP A 260 -3.45 -3.84 -29.58
N ASP A 261 -2.56 -4.84 -29.51
CA ASP A 261 -1.20 -4.68 -29.00
C ASP A 261 -0.43 -3.61 -29.78
N ARG A 262 -0.77 -3.42 -31.05
CA ARG A 262 -0.21 -2.38 -31.92
C ARG A 262 -0.59 -0.98 -31.46
N SER A 263 -1.87 -0.71 -31.18
CA SER A 263 -2.32 0.58 -30.64
C SER A 263 -1.65 0.93 -29.32
N TRP A 264 -1.47 -0.07 -28.44
CA TRP A 264 -0.68 0.10 -27.22
C TRP A 264 0.77 0.47 -27.53
N ALA A 265 1.43 -0.30 -28.39
CA ALA A 265 2.82 -0.08 -28.76
C ALA A 265 3.05 1.28 -29.43
N VAL A 266 2.13 1.73 -30.30
CA VAL A 266 2.17 3.06 -30.90
C VAL A 266 2.24 4.16 -29.83
N LEU A 267 1.45 4.05 -28.77
CA LEU A 267 1.48 5.04 -27.67
C LEU A 267 2.77 5.00 -26.85
N GLN A 268 3.40 3.83 -26.71
CA GLN A 268 4.68 3.70 -26.01
C GLN A 268 5.86 4.18 -26.88
N VAL A 269 5.78 3.91 -28.19
CA VAL A 269 6.82 4.24 -29.18
C VAL A 269 6.78 5.71 -29.59
N ALA A 270 5.61 6.35 -29.67
CA ALA A 270 5.46 7.75 -30.09
C ALA A 270 6.43 8.73 -29.38
N PRO A 271 6.50 8.79 -28.03
CA PRO A 271 7.44 9.68 -27.37
C PRO A 271 8.90 9.29 -27.63
N VAL A 272 9.21 7.99 -27.74
CA VAL A 272 10.57 7.51 -28.03
C VAL A 272 11.00 7.93 -29.44
N ALA A 273 10.13 7.74 -30.43
CA ALA A 273 10.42 8.06 -31.82
C ALA A 273 10.55 9.57 -32.08
N GLU A 274 9.85 10.39 -31.30
CA GLU A 274 9.91 11.84 -31.41
C GLU A 274 11.10 12.45 -30.66
N LEU A 275 11.43 11.93 -29.48
CA LEU A 275 12.40 12.56 -28.57
C LEU A 275 13.81 11.92 -28.61
N LEU A 276 13.95 10.73 -29.19
CA LEU A 276 15.22 10.02 -29.28
C LEU A 276 15.58 9.67 -30.73
N PRO A 277 16.87 9.57 -31.05
CA PRO A 277 17.33 9.18 -32.38
C PRO A 277 17.09 7.68 -32.60
N VAL A 278 15.92 7.32 -33.15
CA VAL A 278 15.60 5.93 -33.53
C VAL A 278 15.61 5.74 -35.04
N ALA A 279 16.28 4.68 -35.49
CA ALA A 279 16.40 4.36 -36.91
C ALA A 279 15.49 3.20 -37.35
N THR A 280 15.17 2.28 -36.44
CA THR A 280 14.40 1.06 -36.77
C THR A 280 13.27 0.82 -35.77
N ALA A 281 12.26 0.07 -36.21
CA ALA A 281 11.16 -0.39 -35.36
C ALA A 281 11.67 -1.16 -34.13
N ALA A 282 12.65 -2.04 -34.33
CA ALA A 282 13.23 -2.84 -33.26
C ALA A 282 13.93 -1.96 -32.22
N ASP A 283 14.65 -0.91 -32.64
CA ASP A 283 15.30 0.02 -31.70
C ASP A 283 14.26 0.79 -30.88
N ALA A 284 13.23 1.30 -31.55
CA ALA A 284 12.17 2.04 -30.88
C ALA A 284 11.39 1.18 -29.88
N LEU A 285 11.10 -0.08 -30.23
CA LEU A 285 10.45 -1.05 -29.33
C LEU A 285 11.33 -1.38 -28.12
N ARG A 286 12.64 -1.62 -28.33
CA ARG A 286 13.58 -1.88 -27.22
C ARG A 286 13.68 -0.69 -26.28
N LEU A 287 13.83 0.52 -26.82
CA LEU A 287 13.92 1.74 -26.01
C LEU A 287 12.62 2.04 -25.28
N ALA A 288 11.46 1.81 -25.90
CA ALA A 288 10.17 1.95 -25.23
C ALA A 288 10.00 0.92 -24.08
N ALA A 289 10.59 -0.27 -24.20
CA ALA A 289 10.56 -1.28 -23.15
C ALA A 289 11.48 -0.91 -21.98
N GLU A 290 12.71 -0.49 -22.31
CA GLU A 290 13.70 -0.03 -21.34
C GLU A 290 13.24 1.24 -20.60
N LEU A 291 12.67 2.20 -21.33
CA LEU A 291 12.10 3.44 -20.80
C LEU A 291 10.59 3.30 -20.53
N SER A 292 10.15 2.12 -20.07
CA SER A 292 8.77 1.91 -19.63
C SER A 292 8.37 2.89 -18.51
N GLU A 293 7.07 3.13 -18.32
CA GLU A 293 6.61 4.03 -17.26
C GLU A 293 7.19 3.67 -15.87
N PRO A 294 7.18 2.40 -15.41
CA PRO A 294 7.82 1.99 -14.15
C PRO A 294 9.30 2.36 -14.07
N ALA A 295 10.06 2.14 -15.15
CA ALA A 295 11.48 2.48 -15.19
C ALA A 295 11.71 4.00 -15.09
N ARG A 296 10.91 4.81 -15.81
CA ARG A 296 11.00 6.28 -15.78
C ARG A 296 10.67 6.84 -14.41
N VAL A 297 9.54 6.45 -13.82
CA VAL A 297 9.14 6.95 -12.49
C VAL A 297 10.08 6.44 -11.39
N GLY A 298 10.60 5.22 -11.53
CA GLY A 298 11.64 4.68 -10.64
C GLY A 298 12.93 5.50 -10.70
N LEU A 299 13.37 5.92 -11.89
CA LEU A 299 14.54 6.80 -12.04
C LEU A 299 14.31 8.17 -11.37
N TRP A 300 13.16 8.80 -11.62
CA TRP A 300 12.78 10.04 -10.95
C TRP A 300 12.78 9.91 -9.42
N GLN A 301 12.18 8.84 -8.90
CA GLN A 301 12.12 8.57 -7.46
C GLN A 301 13.50 8.34 -6.87
N ARG A 302 14.34 7.50 -7.50
CA ARG A 302 15.71 7.22 -7.06
C ARG A 302 16.52 8.50 -6.97
N ALA A 303 16.48 9.37 -7.98
CA ALA A 303 17.20 10.65 -7.95
C ALA A 303 16.77 11.55 -6.77
N TRP A 304 15.46 11.66 -6.52
CA TRP A 304 14.94 12.42 -5.39
C TRP A 304 15.41 11.82 -4.06
N GLU A 305 15.21 10.53 -3.85
CA GLU A 305 15.56 9.85 -2.60
C GLU A 305 17.06 9.87 -2.33
N GLN A 306 17.89 9.66 -3.34
CA GLN A 306 19.34 9.77 -3.23
C GLN A 306 19.76 11.17 -2.79
N ARG A 307 19.15 12.23 -3.35
CA ARG A 307 19.42 13.60 -2.90
C ARG A 307 19.07 13.80 -1.43
N TYR A 308 17.90 13.32 -1.00
CA TYR A 308 17.49 13.40 0.40
C TYR A 308 18.46 12.64 1.31
N ARG A 309 18.78 11.39 0.96
CA ARG A 309 19.69 10.52 1.69
C ARG A 309 21.08 11.14 1.81
N ASN A 310 21.67 11.57 0.70
CA ASN A 310 23.04 12.12 0.69
C ASN A 310 23.10 13.38 1.57
N ARG A 311 22.13 14.30 1.44
CA ARG A 311 22.05 15.48 2.32
C ARG A 311 21.92 15.12 3.79
N LEU A 312 21.15 14.08 4.12
CA LEU A 312 20.98 13.63 5.50
C LEU A 312 22.28 13.01 6.02
N VAL A 313 22.89 12.11 5.26
CA VAL A 313 24.16 11.46 5.60
C VAL A 313 25.27 12.48 5.78
N ASP A 314 25.39 13.47 4.89
CA ASP A 314 26.39 14.54 5.00
C ASP A 314 26.21 15.32 6.30
N ARG A 315 24.98 15.69 6.66
CA ARG A 315 24.68 16.42 7.90
C ARG A 315 24.97 15.60 9.14
N VAL A 316 24.57 14.33 9.15
CA VAL A 316 24.82 13.41 10.27
C VAL A 316 26.32 13.19 10.44
N SER A 317 27.04 12.97 9.34
CA SER A 317 28.49 12.75 9.34
C SER A 317 29.24 13.99 9.81
N ALA A 318 28.85 15.18 9.34
CA ALA A 318 29.42 16.44 9.80
C ALA A 318 29.21 16.64 11.30
N ARG A 319 28.00 16.42 11.81
CA ARG A 319 27.69 16.54 13.25
C ARG A 319 28.43 15.48 14.08
N ALA A 320 28.59 14.26 13.58
CA ALA A 320 29.34 13.20 14.26
C ALA A 320 30.86 13.48 14.33
N ALA A 321 31.39 14.29 13.41
CA ALA A 321 32.79 14.71 13.40
C ALA A 321 33.06 15.94 14.28
N GLU A 322 32.03 16.62 14.78
CA GLU A 322 32.21 17.75 15.70
C GLU A 322 32.82 17.26 17.03
N PRO A 323 33.80 17.99 17.60
CA PRO A 323 34.36 17.62 18.89
C PRO A 323 33.27 17.62 19.97
N VAL A 324 33.30 16.62 20.85
CA VAL A 324 32.45 16.63 22.05
C VAL A 324 32.81 17.87 22.86
N SER A 325 31.82 18.72 23.13
CA SER A 325 32.00 19.93 23.92
C SER A 325 32.21 19.56 25.38
N ASP A 326 33.29 20.08 25.97
CA ASP A 326 33.49 20.15 27.42
C ASP A 326 33.22 21.59 27.88
N PRO A 327 32.50 21.82 28.99
CA PRO A 327 31.96 20.82 29.92
C PRO A 327 30.66 20.16 29.44
N LEU A 328 30.33 19.01 30.05
CA LEU A 328 29.03 18.35 29.90
C LEU A 328 27.87 19.26 30.36
N PRO A 329 26.69 19.15 29.73
CA PRO A 329 25.53 19.94 30.08
C PRO A 329 24.99 19.60 31.47
N GLU A 330 24.35 20.56 32.13
CA GLU A 330 23.69 20.39 33.43
C GLU A 330 22.68 19.21 33.44
N VAL A 331 21.97 18.99 32.32
CA VAL A 331 21.00 17.90 32.18
C VAL A 331 21.22 17.13 30.88
N GLN A 332 21.19 15.80 30.97
CA GLN A 332 21.05 14.90 29.83
C GLN A 332 19.73 14.13 29.94
N ALA A 333 18.92 14.16 28.88
CA ALA A 333 17.60 13.52 28.87
C ALA A 333 17.42 12.62 27.65
N ILE A 334 16.87 11.42 27.86
CA ILE A 334 16.62 10.45 26.81
C ILE A 334 15.13 10.46 26.47
N PHE A 335 14.81 10.63 25.18
CA PHE A 335 13.45 10.62 24.64
C PHE A 335 13.30 9.51 23.60
N CYS A 336 12.06 9.17 23.25
CA CYS A 336 11.82 8.32 22.09
C CYS A 336 12.38 9.00 20.83
N ILE A 337 12.89 8.20 19.88
CA ILE A 337 13.35 8.70 18.58
C ILE A 337 12.19 9.17 17.67
N ASP A 338 10.95 8.90 18.08
CA ASP A 338 9.74 9.35 17.40
C ASP A 338 9.71 10.88 17.26
N VAL A 339 9.39 11.35 16.04
CA VAL A 339 9.36 12.78 15.69
C VAL A 339 8.39 13.61 16.53
N ARG A 340 7.41 12.97 17.18
CA ARG A 340 6.47 13.66 18.10
C ARG A 340 7.18 14.24 19.32
N SER A 341 8.28 13.63 19.78
CA SER A 341 9.08 14.17 20.90
C SER A 341 9.99 15.33 20.47
N GLU A 342 10.20 15.54 19.17
CA GLU A 342 11.13 16.55 18.64
C GLU A 342 10.84 17.96 19.15
N ARG A 343 9.56 18.37 19.11
CA ARG A 343 9.17 19.72 19.54
C ARG A 343 9.51 19.98 21.01
N PHE A 344 9.24 19.01 21.88
CA PHE A 344 9.55 19.13 23.30
C PHE A 344 11.06 19.17 23.54
N ARG A 345 11.81 18.26 22.91
CA ARG A 345 13.28 18.20 22.98
C ARG A 345 13.92 19.53 22.62
N ARG A 346 13.54 20.11 21.47
CA ARG A 346 14.09 21.41 21.02
C ARG A 346 13.79 22.55 21.98
N HIS A 347 12.61 22.59 22.61
CA HIS A 347 12.29 23.63 23.60
C HIS A 347 13.08 23.43 24.90
N LEU A 348 13.30 22.17 25.30
CA LEU A 348 14.09 21.85 26.48
C LEU A 348 15.57 22.23 26.30
N GLU A 349 16.15 21.87 25.16
CA GLU A 349 17.53 22.26 24.77
C GLU A 349 17.66 23.79 24.65
N ALA A 350 16.63 24.49 24.19
CA ALA A 350 16.65 25.95 24.08
C ALA A 350 16.44 26.66 25.43
N ALA A 351 15.88 25.98 26.43
CA ALA A 351 15.52 26.58 27.71
C ALA A 351 16.69 26.62 28.72
N GLY A 352 17.75 25.85 28.50
CA GLY A 352 18.88 25.78 29.43
C GLY A 352 20.02 24.92 28.91
N ASP A 353 20.93 24.57 29.81
CA ASP A 353 22.07 23.71 29.53
C ASP A 353 21.64 22.23 29.54
N VAL A 354 20.84 21.86 28.54
CA VAL A 354 20.24 20.53 28.40
C VAL A 354 20.61 19.92 27.06
N GLU A 355 21.03 18.65 27.09
CA GLU A 355 21.25 17.83 25.89
C GLU A 355 20.25 16.67 25.84
N THR A 356 19.68 16.42 24.66
CA THR A 356 18.69 15.35 24.50
C THR A 356 19.14 14.26 23.54
N PHE A 357 18.91 13.02 23.95
CA PHE A 357 19.19 11.82 23.16
C PHE A 357 17.90 11.15 22.69
N GLY A 358 18.00 10.41 21.59
CA GLY A 358 16.92 9.55 21.09
C GLY A 358 17.19 8.08 21.38
N PHE A 359 16.18 7.36 21.86
CA PHE A 359 16.19 5.91 22.00
C PHE A 359 15.06 5.30 21.16
N ALA A 360 15.37 4.24 20.43
CA ALA A 360 14.39 3.56 19.60
C ALA A 360 13.48 2.68 20.45
N GLY A 361 12.16 2.82 20.25
CA GLY A 361 11.17 1.95 20.84
C GLY A 361 10.54 2.48 22.12
N PHE A 362 9.97 1.54 22.84
CA PHE A 362 9.21 1.75 24.05
C PHE A 362 10.12 1.56 25.26
N PHE A 363 10.07 2.45 26.25
CA PHE A 363 10.94 2.38 27.44
C PHE A 363 10.63 1.18 28.37
N GLY A 364 9.94 0.15 27.89
CA GLY A 364 9.62 -1.08 28.63
C GLY A 364 8.61 -0.87 29.76
N LEU A 365 7.77 0.17 29.69
CA LEU A 365 6.82 0.54 30.75
C LEU A 365 5.38 0.46 30.26
N PRO A 366 4.76 -0.74 30.16
CA PRO A 366 3.37 -0.90 29.76
C PRO A 366 2.43 -0.47 30.89
N VAL A 367 2.09 0.81 30.84
CA VAL A 367 1.32 1.50 31.86
C VAL A 367 -0.13 1.60 31.43
N ARG A 368 -1.05 1.30 32.34
CA ARG A 368 -2.42 1.79 32.35
C ARG A 368 -2.44 3.02 33.22
N HIS A 369 -2.91 4.13 32.68
CA HIS A 369 -3.06 5.39 33.39
C HIS A 369 -4.55 5.62 33.72
N GLU A 370 -4.85 5.91 34.97
CA GLU A 370 -6.16 6.27 35.46
C GLU A 370 -6.10 7.71 36.00
N THR A 371 -6.87 8.63 35.43
CA THR A 371 -6.90 10.03 35.88
C THR A 371 -7.63 10.17 37.21
N ALA A 372 -7.48 11.33 37.88
CA ALA A 372 -8.21 11.60 39.12
C ALA A 372 -9.74 11.59 38.92
N ALA A 373 -10.21 11.83 37.68
CA ALA A 373 -11.61 11.74 37.29
C ALA A 373 -12.09 10.29 36.99
N GLY A 374 -11.19 9.30 37.11
CA GLY A 374 -11.47 7.88 36.82
C GLY A 374 -11.40 7.51 35.34
N GLU A 375 -10.82 8.36 34.49
CA GLU A 375 -10.65 8.03 33.07
C GLU A 375 -9.44 7.11 32.89
N ILE A 376 -9.65 5.97 32.22
CA ILE A 376 -8.60 4.95 32.03
C ILE A 376 -8.07 5.02 30.60
N SER A 377 -6.75 4.99 30.46
CA SER A 377 -6.05 4.93 29.17
C SER A 377 -4.83 4.01 29.23
N ASP A 378 -4.64 3.20 28.19
CA ASP A 378 -3.46 2.34 28.08
C ASP A 378 -2.33 3.09 27.36
N GLN A 379 -1.23 3.32 28.08
CA GLN A 379 -0.02 4.04 27.65
C GLN A 379 1.07 3.05 27.24
N CYS A 380 0.75 2.17 26.28
CA CYS A 380 1.66 1.17 25.75
C CYS A 380 1.42 0.94 24.25
N PRO A 381 2.42 0.41 23.51
CA PRO A 381 2.21 -0.06 22.15
C PRO A 381 1.01 -1.02 22.06
N VAL A 382 0.24 -0.94 20.98
CA VAL A 382 -0.99 -1.74 20.77
C VAL A 382 -0.77 -3.26 20.83
N LEU A 383 0.49 -3.69 20.61
CA LEU A 383 0.90 -5.09 20.66
C LEU A 383 1.13 -5.60 22.09
N LEU A 384 1.13 -4.71 23.10
CA LEU A 384 1.44 -5.03 24.49
C LEU A 384 0.21 -4.82 25.37
N HIS A 385 0.08 -5.67 26.39
CA HIS A 385 -0.89 -5.45 27.48
C HIS A 385 -0.25 -4.65 28.62
N PRO A 386 -0.98 -3.71 29.24
CA PRO A 386 -0.51 -3.01 30.43
C PRO A 386 -0.13 -3.99 31.53
N SER A 387 1.07 -3.83 32.08
CA SER A 387 1.56 -4.60 33.24
C SER A 387 1.63 -3.76 34.51
N TYR A 388 1.51 -2.43 34.38
CA TYR A 388 1.57 -1.48 35.48
C TYR A 388 0.31 -0.61 35.48
N LEU A 389 -0.24 -0.29 36.66
CA LEU A 389 -1.32 0.69 36.82
C LEU A 389 -0.77 1.93 37.53
N ILE A 390 -1.02 3.11 36.96
CA ILE A 390 -0.71 4.42 37.54
C ILE A 390 -2.02 5.18 37.68
N THR A 391 -2.38 5.54 38.91
CA THR A 391 -3.60 6.31 39.21
C THR A 391 -3.21 7.70 39.71
N GLU A 392 -3.74 8.74 39.07
CA GLU A 392 -3.68 10.11 39.58
C GLU A 392 -4.55 10.25 40.83
N THR A 393 -4.00 10.88 41.86
CA THR A 393 -4.73 11.16 43.10
C THR A 393 -4.66 12.65 43.41
N ASP A 394 -5.74 13.20 43.95
CA ASP A 394 -5.78 14.58 44.41
C ASP A 394 -4.89 14.78 45.64
N GLY A 395 -3.63 15.18 45.40
CA GLY A 395 -2.67 15.61 46.42
C GLY A 395 -1.48 14.68 46.66
N PRO A 396 -0.45 15.16 47.40
CA PRO A 396 0.73 14.36 47.71
C PRO A 396 0.36 13.20 48.65
N ALA A 397 0.43 11.97 48.16
CA ALA A 397 0.28 10.78 49.00
C ALA A 397 1.60 10.50 49.75
N PRO A 398 1.62 10.50 51.09
CA PRO A 398 2.81 10.11 51.84
C PRO A 398 3.05 8.59 51.69
N ASN A 399 4.30 8.18 51.45
CA ASN A 399 4.76 6.78 51.51
C ASN A 399 4.05 5.76 50.59
N ARG A 400 3.79 6.12 49.34
CA ARG A 400 3.64 5.13 48.25
C ARG A 400 4.83 5.25 47.31
N MET A 401 5.30 4.14 46.72
CA MET A 401 6.35 4.15 45.69
C MET A 401 5.94 5.15 44.61
N GLY A 402 6.49 6.36 44.67
CA GLY A 402 6.25 7.39 43.68
C GLY A 402 6.80 6.91 42.33
N LEU A 403 6.24 7.42 41.25
CA LEU A 403 6.63 7.20 39.85
C LEU A 403 8.15 6.93 39.65
N ALA A 404 9.01 7.63 40.40
CA ALA A 404 10.46 7.42 40.45
C ALA A 404 10.92 5.98 40.73
N ALA A 405 10.24 5.20 41.58
CA ALA A 405 10.61 3.82 41.88
C ALA A 405 10.16 2.84 40.78
N ALA A 406 8.99 3.07 40.16
CA ALA A 406 8.54 2.33 38.98
C ALA A 406 9.43 2.63 37.76
N MET A 407 9.80 3.91 37.56
CA MET A 407 10.75 4.34 36.53
C MET A 407 12.14 3.74 36.76
N ARG A 408 12.65 3.70 37.99
CA ARG A 408 13.93 3.03 38.31
C ARG A 408 13.90 1.54 37.96
N GLY A 409 12.79 0.84 38.24
CA GLY A 409 12.61 -0.56 37.83
C GLY A 409 12.63 -0.73 36.30
N GLY A 410 11.84 0.06 35.57
CA GLY A 410 11.79 0.00 34.10
C GLY A 410 13.12 0.33 33.42
N VAL A 411 13.83 1.36 33.88
CA VAL A 411 15.12 1.80 33.32
C VAL A 411 16.23 0.76 33.54
N VAL A 412 16.28 0.11 34.70
CA VAL A 412 17.25 -0.96 34.97
C VAL A 412 17.02 -2.17 34.05
N THR A 413 15.76 -2.48 33.75
CA THR A 413 15.41 -3.60 32.86
C THR A 413 15.73 -3.29 31.38
N SER A 414 15.41 -2.07 30.91
CA SER A 414 15.61 -1.67 29.50
C SER A 414 17.08 -1.43 29.13
N THR A 415 17.90 -1.00 30.08
CA THR A 415 19.36 -0.82 29.88
C THR A 415 20.14 -2.13 29.94
N GLY A 416 19.61 -3.15 30.63
CA GLY A 416 20.23 -4.48 30.74
C GLY A 416 19.95 -5.40 29.54
N GLN A 417 18.78 -5.27 28.91
CA GLN A 417 18.37 -6.06 27.74
C GLN A 417 17.47 -5.24 26.79
N PRO A 418 18.04 -4.51 25.81
CA PRO A 418 17.25 -3.66 24.92
C PRO A 418 16.17 -4.43 24.13
N ALA A 419 16.37 -5.72 23.87
CA ALA A 419 15.40 -6.59 23.21
C ALA A 419 14.16 -6.92 24.08
N SER A 420 14.23 -6.77 25.40
CA SER A 420 13.09 -7.04 26.30
C SER A 420 12.05 -5.92 26.30
N ALA A 421 12.32 -4.79 25.64
CA ALA A 421 11.36 -3.70 25.47
C ALA A 421 10.10 -4.11 24.67
N PHE A 422 10.16 -5.24 23.97
CA PHE A 422 9.08 -5.76 23.13
C PHE A 422 8.73 -7.24 23.42
N ALA A 423 9.33 -7.84 24.46
CA ALA A 423 9.19 -9.26 24.78
C ALA A 423 8.09 -9.54 25.81
#